data_AF-A0A4Y2F5D6-F1
#
_entry.id   AF-A0A4Y2F5D6-F1
#
_cell.length_a   1.000
_cell.length_b   1.000
_cell.length_c   1.000
_cell.angle_alpha   90.00
_cell.angle_beta   90.00
_cell.angle_gamma   90.00
#
_symmetry.space_group_name_H-M   'P 1'
#
loop_
_entity.id
_entity.type
_entity.pdbx_description
1 polymer ?
#
loop_
_entity_poly.entity_id
_entity_poly.type
_entity_poly.pdbx_seq_one_letter_code
_entity_poly.pdbx_strand_id
1 'polypeptide(L)'
;MAFLYKTKKNYLRAVAEKLSIEVTQKMIKTQIIKAIVASEHFEEQFVLNVLEEEGERTIRRRKEALEEENMEVKKREEMRKLKIGEEENRWNSNCRSYDWKTKDVETRVIV
;
A
#
# COMPACT_ATOMS: atom_id res chain seq x y z
N MET A 1 28.71 -10.20 8.40
CA MET A 1 28.93 -11.66 8.34
C MET A 1 27.79 -12.54 8.86
N ALA A 2 27.28 -12.34 10.09
CA ALA A 2 26.22 -13.21 10.66
C ALA A 2 24.92 -13.27 9.84
N PHE A 3 24.63 -12.24 9.05
CA PHE A 3 23.47 -12.18 8.16
C PHE A 3 23.48 -13.30 7.11
N LEU A 4 24.59 -13.53 6.40
CA LEU A 4 24.71 -14.54 5.33
C LEU A 4 24.35 -15.96 5.81
N TYR A 5 24.64 -16.27 7.06
CA TYR A 5 24.32 -17.56 7.67
C TYR A 5 22.81 -17.72 7.95
N LYS A 6 22.07 -16.62 8.13
CA LYS A 6 20.60 -16.62 8.29
C LYS A 6 19.87 -16.57 6.95
N THR A 7 20.48 -16.03 5.89
CA THR A 7 19.82 -15.83 4.59
C THR A 7 19.54 -17.14 3.85
N LYS A 8 18.48 -17.19 3.01
CA LYS A 8 18.12 -18.40 2.24
C LYS A 8 19.15 -18.68 1.13
N LYS A 9 19.33 -19.95 0.74
CA LYS A 9 20.28 -20.40 -0.30
C LYS A 9 20.07 -19.67 -1.64
N ASN A 10 18.82 -19.40 -2.01
CA ASN A 10 18.49 -18.73 -3.28
C ASN A 10 19.00 -17.29 -3.32
N TYR A 11 18.87 -16.55 -2.22
CA TYR A 11 19.41 -15.20 -2.12
C TYR A 11 20.94 -15.19 -2.21
N LEU A 12 21.60 -16.12 -1.51
CA LEU A 12 23.05 -16.27 -1.60
C LEU A 12 23.50 -16.58 -3.03
N ARG A 13 22.73 -17.35 -3.80
CA ARG A 13 23.01 -17.59 -5.22
C ARG A 13 22.91 -16.31 -6.06
N ALA A 14 21.87 -15.51 -5.86
CA ALA A 14 21.70 -14.23 -6.56
C ALA A 14 22.83 -13.24 -6.22
N VAL A 15 23.26 -13.17 -4.96
CA VAL A 15 24.40 -12.34 -4.55
C VAL A 15 25.70 -12.83 -5.19
N ALA A 16 25.92 -14.14 -5.25
CA ALA A 16 27.09 -14.71 -5.91
C ALA A 16 27.09 -14.43 -7.42
N GLU A 17 25.94 -14.53 -8.10
CA GLU A 17 25.81 -14.17 -9.52
C GLU A 17 26.15 -12.70 -9.77
N LYS A 18 25.71 -11.77 -8.91
CA LYS A 18 26.08 -10.35 -8.98
C LYS A 18 27.58 -10.11 -8.81
N LEU A 19 28.25 -10.96 -8.03
CA LEU A 19 29.70 -10.94 -7.82
C LEU A 19 30.46 -11.73 -8.91
N SER A 20 29.79 -12.19 -9.97
CA SER A 20 30.35 -13.04 -11.01
C SER A 20 30.99 -14.34 -10.48
N ILE A 21 30.47 -14.85 -9.36
CA ILE A 21 30.89 -16.12 -8.75
C ILE A 21 29.99 -17.23 -9.30
N GLU A 22 30.59 -18.20 -9.98
CA GLU A 22 29.86 -19.34 -10.50
C GLU A 22 29.38 -20.26 -9.37
N VAL A 23 28.06 -20.31 -9.15
CA VAL A 23 27.45 -21.16 -8.12
C VAL A 23 26.69 -22.31 -8.76
N THR A 24 27.22 -23.51 -8.63
CA THR A 24 26.54 -24.72 -9.11
C THR A 24 25.41 -25.16 -8.15
N GLN A 25 24.40 -25.87 -8.66
CA GLN A 25 23.29 -26.38 -7.82
C GLN A 25 23.77 -27.29 -6.67
N LYS A 26 24.86 -28.03 -6.91
CA LYS A 26 25.47 -28.96 -5.96
C LYS A 26 26.18 -28.26 -4.79
N MET A 27 26.53 -26.98 -4.92
CA MET A 27 27.18 -26.25 -3.84
C MET A 27 26.27 -26.13 -2.63
N ILE A 28 26.80 -26.47 -1.46
CA ILE A 28 26.12 -26.31 -0.18
C ILE A 28 26.20 -24.85 0.28
N LYS A 29 25.24 -24.41 1.11
CA LYS A 29 25.12 -23.02 1.56
C LYS A 29 26.43 -22.43 2.08
N THR A 30 27.16 -23.20 2.89
CA THR A 30 28.42 -22.76 3.49
C THR A 30 29.52 -22.52 2.47
N GLN A 31 29.58 -23.30 1.39
CA GLN A 31 30.57 -23.10 0.31
C GLN A 31 30.28 -21.81 -0.45
N ILE A 32 29.00 -21.52 -0.71
CA ILE A 32 28.56 -20.29 -1.37
C ILE A 32 28.95 -19.08 -0.49
N ILE A 33 28.67 -19.14 0.82
CA ILE A 33 29.04 -18.08 1.77
C ILE A 33 30.55 -17.84 1.77
N LYS A 34 31.37 -18.90 1.78
CA LYS A 34 32.83 -18.77 1.74
C LYS A 34 33.32 -18.11 0.44
N ALA A 35 32.76 -18.49 -0.70
CA ALA A 35 33.13 -17.90 -1.99
C ALA A 35 32.75 -16.42 -2.06
N ILE A 36 31.55 -16.08 -1.59
CA ILE A 36 31.07 -14.69 -1.48
C ILE A 36 32.00 -13.86 -0.58
N VAL A 37 32.32 -14.36 0.62
CA VAL A 37 33.18 -13.64 1.59
C VAL A 37 34.62 -13.50 1.10
N ALA A 38 35.11 -14.45 0.31
CA ALA A 38 36.45 -14.39 -0.28
C ALA A 38 36.55 -13.44 -1.48
N SER A 39 35.43 -12.89 -1.96
CA SER A 39 35.43 -11.90 -3.04
C SER A 39 35.87 -10.53 -2.52
N GLU A 40 36.84 -9.93 -3.21
CA GLU A 40 37.46 -8.65 -2.84
C GLU A 40 36.45 -7.49 -2.80
N HIS A 41 35.43 -7.53 -3.66
CA HIS A 41 34.37 -6.52 -3.74
C HIS A 41 33.10 -6.87 -2.94
N PHE A 42 33.16 -7.91 -2.12
CA PHE A 42 31.99 -8.38 -1.37
C PHE A 42 31.43 -7.30 -0.45
N GLU A 43 32.27 -6.65 0.36
CA GLU A 43 31.79 -5.72 1.37
C GLU A 43 31.08 -4.50 0.75
N GLU A 44 31.63 -3.94 -0.33
CA GLU A 44 31.05 -2.79 -1.04
C GLU A 44 29.71 -3.15 -1.70
N GLN A 45 29.65 -4.26 -2.45
CA GLN A 45 28.44 -4.74 -3.12
C GLN A 45 27.37 -5.22 -2.13
N PHE A 46 27.78 -5.80 -0.99
CA PHE A 46 26.86 -6.28 0.04
C PHE A 46 26.20 -5.12 0.79
N VAL A 47 26.96 -4.07 1.12
CA VAL A 47 26.40 -2.86 1.76
C VAL A 47 25.39 -2.19 0.84
N LEU A 48 25.69 -2.05 -0.45
CA LEU A 48 24.75 -1.50 -1.44
C LEU A 48 23.46 -2.34 -1.56
N ASN A 49 23.58 -3.66 -1.71
CA ASN A 49 22.41 -4.56 -1.81
C ASN A 49 21.54 -4.55 -0.55
N VAL A 50 22.13 -4.56 0.65
CA VAL A 50 21.36 -4.54 1.90
C VAL A 50 20.61 -3.21 2.06
N LEU A 51 21.26 -2.09 1.75
CA LEU A 51 20.65 -0.77 1.79
C LEU A 51 19.52 -0.61 0.76
N GLU A 52 19.70 -1.15 -0.45
CA GLU A 52 18.69 -1.12 -1.51
C GLU A 52 17.47 -1.98 -1.14
N GLU A 53 17.67 -3.21 -0.68
CA GLU A 53 16.59 -4.13 -0.28
C GLU A 53 15.85 -3.66 0.99
N GLU A 54 16.53 -2.96 1.91
CA GLU A 54 15.90 -2.34 3.08
C GLU A 54 15.16 -1.03 2.71
N GLY A 55 15.70 -0.27 1.76
CA GLY A 55 15.04 0.88 1.13
C GLY A 55 13.76 0.48 0.41
N GLU A 56 13.78 -0.57 -0.41
CA GLU A 56 12.59 -1.07 -1.10
C GLU A 56 11.51 -1.56 -0.13
N ARG A 57 11.91 -2.28 0.93
CA ARG A 57 10.96 -2.72 1.98
C ARG A 57 10.31 -1.56 2.70
N THR A 58 11.05 -0.50 3.01
CA THR A 58 10.51 0.69 3.69
C THR A 58 9.64 1.54 2.76
N ILE A 59 10.02 1.70 1.49
CA ILE A 59 9.20 2.37 0.47
C ILE A 59 7.89 1.61 0.25
N ARG A 60 7.95 0.28 0.16
CA ARG A 60 6.76 -0.56 -0.01
C ARG A 60 5.80 -0.45 1.18
N ARG A 61 6.31 -0.53 2.42
CA ARG A 61 5.50 -0.32 3.63
C ARG A 61 4.85 1.05 3.67
N ARG A 62 5.57 2.11 3.25
CA ARG A 62 5.01 3.46 3.15
C ARG A 62 3.91 3.56 2.10
N LYS A 63 4.07 2.91 0.94
CA LYS A 63 3.03 2.86 -0.10
C LYS A 63 1.78 2.14 0.39
N GLU A 64 1.93 0.99 1.04
CA GLU A 64 0.81 0.22 1.60
C GLU A 64 0.04 1.04 2.65
N ALA A 65 0.76 1.72 3.56
CA ALA A 65 0.12 2.61 4.56
C ALA A 65 -0.60 3.81 3.93
N LEU A 66 0.00 4.42 2.90
CA LEU A 66 -0.61 5.55 2.18
C LEU A 66 -1.86 5.11 1.40
N GLU A 67 -1.86 3.90 0.84
CA GLU A 67 -3.01 3.35 0.13
C GLU A 67 -4.16 3.03 1.08
N GLU A 68 -3.88 2.51 2.29
CA GLU A 68 -4.87 2.31 3.35
C GLU A 68 -5.48 3.64 3.82
N GLU A 69 -4.66 4.66 4.06
CA GLU A 69 -5.12 6.01 4.43
C GLU A 69 -6.01 6.62 3.33
N ASN A 70 -5.60 6.51 2.06
CA ASN A 70 -6.39 7.00 0.92
C ASN A 70 -7.76 6.28 0.81
N MET A 71 -7.80 4.98 1.08
CA MET A 71 -9.05 4.22 1.10
C MET A 71 -9.97 4.67 2.24
N GLU A 72 -9.41 4.99 3.41
CA GLU A 72 -10.21 5.51 4.52
C GLU A 72 -10.74 6.93 4.25
N VAL A 73 -9.90 7.81 3.68
CA VAL A 73 -10.31 9.17 3.27
C VAL A 73 -11.43 9.10 2.23
N LYS A 74 -11.28 8.24 1.22
CA LYS A 74 -12.30 8.06 0.17
C LYS A 74 -13.63 7.58 0.76
N LYS A 75 -13.60 6.60 1.67
CA LYS A 75 -14.81 6.15 2.40
C LYS A 75 -15.46 7.27 3.21
N ARG A 76 -14.67 8.10 3.89
CA ARG A 76 -15.20 9.26 4.64
C ARG A 76 -15.84 10.31 3.72
N GLU A 77 -15.25 10.56 2.55
CA GLU A 77 -15.83 11.46 1.56
C GLU A 77 -17.14 10.91 0.98
N GLU A 78 -17.20 9.62 0.66
CA GLU A 78 -18.44 8.98 0.18
C GLU A 78 -19.55 9.06 1.23
N MET A 79 -19.23 8.78 2.50
CA MET A 79 -20.17 8.93 3.62
C MET A 79 -20.63 10.39 3.80
N ARG A 80 -19.74 11.38 3.58
CA ARG A 80 -20.13 12.80 3.60
C ARG A 80 -21.09 13.14 2.47
N LYS A 81 -20.81 12.68 1.24
CA LYS A 81 -21.68 12.91 0.09
C LYS A 81 -23.06 12.29 0.27
N LEU A 82 -23.13 11.07 0.84
CA LEU A 82 -24.40 10.43 1.17
C LEU A 82 -25.20 11.23 2.20
N LYS A 83 -24.57 11.71 3.28
CA LYS A 83 -25.25 12.56 4.28
C LYS A 83 -25.80 13.86 3.68
N ILE A 84 -25.01 14.52 2.84
CA ILE A 84 -25.46 15.73 2.14
C ILE A 84 -26.66 15.41 1.24
N GLY A 85 -26.61 14.31 0.48
CA GLY A 85 -27.73 13.88 -0.36
C GLY A 85 -28.99 13.49 0.42
N GLU A 86 -28.86 12.90 1.61
CA GLU A 86 -30.00 12.61 2.50
C GLU A 86 -30.64 13.89 3.05
N GLU A 87 -29.82 14.85 3.50
CA GLU A 87 -30.32 16.16 3.93
C GLU A 87 -31.01 16.90 2.78
N GLU A 88 -30.41 16.93 1.59
CA GLU A 88 -30.99 17.55 0.41
C GLU A 88 -32.32 16.89 0.01
N ASN A 89 -32.39 15.56 0.03
CA ASN A 89 -33.64 14.82 -0.21
C ASN A 89 -34.72 15.11 0.84
N ARG A 90 -34.32 15.26 2.10
CA ARG A 90 -35.24 15.62 3.20
C ARG A 90 -35.76 17.05 3.03
N TRP A 91 -34.90 18.00 2.67
CA TRP A 91 -35.29 19.36 2.33
C TRP A 91 -36.23 19.40 1.12
N ASN A 92 -35.89 18.68 0.05
CA ASN A 92 -36.70 18.65 -1.18
C ASN A 92 -38.09 18.03 -0.93
N SER A 93 -38.15 16.98 -0.12
CA SER A 93 -39.41 16.35 0.29
C SER A 93 -40.26 17.26 1.17
N ASN A 94 -39.64 17.96 2.13
CA ASN A 94 -40.33 18.95 2.95
C ASN A 94 -40.85 20.11 2.11
N CYS A 95 -40.06 20.68 1.19
CA CYS A 95 -40.50 21.75 0.30
C CYS A 95 -41.68 21.34 -0.58
N ARG A 96 -41.64 20.13 -1.19
CA ARG A 96 -42.80 19.56 -1.89
C ARG A 96 -44.00 19.37 -0.95
N SER A 97 -43.74 19.09 0.33
CA SER A 97 -44.80 18.89 1.31
C SER A 97 -45.54 20.19 1.68
N TYR A 98 -44.82 21.30 1.73
CA TYR A 98 -45.40 22.61 1.99
C TYR A 98 -46.21 23.09 0.78
N ASP A 99 -45.74 22.83 -0.44
CA ASP A 99 -46.39 23.27 -1.68
C ASP A 99 -47.75 22.58 -1.95
N TRP A 100 -47.97 21.34 -1.47
CA TRP A 100 -49.31 20.74 -1.52
C TRP A 100 -50.24 21.29 -0.43
N LYS A 101 -49.72 21.56 0.77
CA LYS A 101 -50.53 22.10 1.87
C LYS A 101 -51.02 23.51 1.59
N THR A 102 -50.25 24.36 0.93
CA THR A 102 -50.67 25.72 0.53
C THR A 102 -51.76 25.70 -0.54
N LYS A 103 -51.69 24.78 -1.52
CA LYS A 103 -52.70 24.66 -2.58
C LYS A 103 -54.06 24.17 -2.06
N ASP A 104 -54.08 23.29 -1.05
CA ASP A 104 -55.31 22.83 -0.38
C ASP A 104 -55.98 23.91 0.49
N VAL A 105 -55.21 24.89 0.98
CA VAL A 105 -55.74 25.99 1.80
C VAL A 105 -56.34 27.08 0.92
N GLU A 106 -55.70 27.43 -0.20
CA GLU A 106 -56.23 28.41 -1.15
C GLU A 106 -57.53 27.95 -1.84
N THR A 107 -57.68 26.65 -2.11
CA THR A 107 -58.91 26.09 -2.69
C THR A 107 -60.09 25.99 -1.71
N ARG A 108 -59.86 26.08 -0.40
CA ARG A 108 -60.92 26.05 0.63
C ARG A 108 -61.43 27.44 1.06
N VAL A 109 -60.77 28.51 0.64
CA VAL A 109 -61.15 29.90 0.97
C VAL A 109 -62.07 30.53 -0.10
N ILE A 110 -62.36 29.79 -1.18
CA ILE A 110 -63.33 30.20 -2.22
C ILE A 110 -64.59 29.30 -2.13
N VAL A 111 -65.42 29.50 -1.11
CA VAL A 111 -66.84 29.12 -1.09
C VAL A 111 -67.61 30.20 -0.33
#